data_AF-A0A125Q9E6-F1
#
_entry.id   AF-A0A125Q9E6-F1
#
_cell.length_a   1.000
_cell.length_b   1.000
_cell.length_c   1.000
_cell.angle_alpha   90.00
_cell.angle_beta   90.00
_cell.angle_gamma   90.00
#
_symmetry.space_group_name_H-M   'P 1'
#
loop_
_entity.id
_entity.type
_entity.pdbx_description
1 polymer ?
#
loop_
_entity_poly.entity_id
_entity_poly.type
_entity_poly.pdbx_seq_one_letter_code
_entity_poly.pdbx_strand_id
1 'polypeptide(L)' 'MNHLFLTLSDLDKLSAYWYRHYDMPLDEAVSSRVCALAIQIYRLGISSVDDISRILIARFPPERASRKLFSDTVH' A
#
# COMPACT_ATOMS: atom_id res chain seq x y z
N MET A 1 5.04 -27.60 -1.35
CA MET A 1 5.32 -26.18 -1.62
C MET A 1 4.76 -25.38 -0.45
N ASN A 2 5.62 -24.79 0.38
CA ASN A 2 5.18 -23.96 1.50
C ASN A 2 4.62 -22.65 0.95
N HIS A 3 3.29 -22.55 0.87
CA HIS A 3 2.62 -21.27 0.63
C HIS A 3 2.81 -20.42 1.89
N LEU A 4 3.93 -19.69 1.97
CA LEU A 4 4.14 -18.68 3.00
C LEU A 4 3.06 -17.61 2.78
N PHE A 5 2.04 -17.66 3.64
CA PHE A 5 1.00 -16.65 3.68
C PHE A 5 1.61 -15.30 4.01
N LEU A 6 1.06 -14.23 3.42
CA LEU A 6 1.40 -12.88 3.81
C LEU A 6 1.08 -12.70 5.30
N THR A 7 2.09 -12.43 6.11
CA THR A 7 1.91 -12.29 7.57
C THR A 7 1.53 -10.86 7.93
N LEU A 8 1.06 -10.66 9.17
CA LEU A 8 0.86 -9.30 9.70
C LEU A 8 2.16 -8.49 9.69
N SER A 9 3.29 -9.13 10.00
CA SER A 9 4.61 -8.47 9.95
C SER A 9 4.99 -8.02 8.54
N ASP A 10 4.60 -8.77 7.52
CA ASP A 10 4.83 -8.37 6.13
C ASP A 10 3.95 -7.18 5.75
N LEU A 11 2.69 -7.16 6.17
CA LEU A 11 1.80 -6.01 5.97
C LEU A 11 2.32 -4.75 6.64
N ASP A 12 2.83 -4.86 7.88
CA ASP A 12 3.43 -3.73 8.60
C ASP A 12 4.64 -3.18 7.85
N LYS A 13 5.52 -4.04 7.35
CA LYS A 13 6.68 -3.65 6.53
C LYS A 13 6.26 -2.96 5.23
N LEU A 14 5.28 -3.52 4.53
CA LEU A 14 4.77 -2.97 3.27
C LEU A 14 4.15 -1.58 3.48
N SER A 15 3.36 -1.44 4.54
CA SER A 15 2.77 -0.15 4.94
C SER A 15 3.85 0.87 5.30
N ALA A 16 4.79 0.51 6.17
CA ALA A 16 5.89 1.39 6.57
C ALA A 16 6.78 1.82 5.38
N TYR A 17 7.05 0.89 4.46
CA TYR A 17 7.82 1.20 3.26
C TYR A 17 7.11 2.19 2.36
N TRP A 18 5.79 2.03 2.18
CA TRP A 18 4.97 2.96 1.39
C TRP A 18 4.97 4.37 1.99
N TYR A 19 4.73 4.50 3.30
CA TYR A 19 4.76 5.79 4.00
C TYR A 19 6.11 6.48 3.88
N ARG A 20 7.19 5.72 4.08
CA ARG A 20 8.55 6.22 3.98
C ARG A 20 8.91 6.64 2.55
N HIS A 21 8.43 5.90 1.54
CA HIS A 21 8.70 6.23 0.14
C HIS A 21 8.09 7.58 -0.26
N TYR A 22 6.89 7.87 0.23
CA TYR A 22 6.15 9.09 -0.11
C TYR A 22 6.27 10.22 0.93
N ASP A 23 7.04 10.02 2.01
CA ASP A 23 7.19 10.95 3.14
C ASP A 23 5.83 11.44 3.68
N MET A 24 4.89 10.50 3.85
CA MET A 24 3.52 10.77 4.25
C MET A 24 3.34 10.60 5.77
N PRO A 25 2.52 11.44 6.43
CA PRO A 25 2.13 11.21 7.82
C PRO A 25 1.28 9.94 7.93
N LEU A 26 1.43 9.21 9.05
CA LEU A 26 0.63 8.01 9.32
C LEU A 26 -0.85 8.36 9.40
N ASP A 27 -1.65 7.63 8.63
CA ASP A 27 -3.11 7.73 8.60
C ASP A 27 -3.72 6.32 8.61
N GLU A 28 -4.67 6.06 9.50
CA GLU A 28 -5.24 4.72 9.65
C GLU A 28 -6.02 4.27 8.40
N ALA A 29 -6.72 5.19 7.73
CA ALA A 29 -7.50 4.89 6.53
C ALA A 29 -6.60 4.60 5.33
N VAL A 30 -5.49 5.35 5.18
CA VAL A 30 -4.46 5.10 4.18
C VAL A 30 -3.77 3.77 4.47
N SER A 31 -3.40 3.49 5.73
CA SER A 31 -2.76 2.22 6.11
C SER A 31 -3.65 1.02 5.76
N SER A 32 -4.94 1.10 6.07
CA SER A 32 -5.92 0.06 5.73
C SER A 32 -6.00 -0.20 4.22
N ARG A 33 -5.97 0.87 3.41
CA ARG A 33 -5.99 0.78 1.94
C ARG A 33 -4.70 0.18 1.38
N VAL A 34 -3.56 0.62 1.89
CA VAL A 34 -2.24 0.09 1.52
C VAL A 34 -2.17 -1.41 1.80
N CYS A 35 -2.57 -1.85 3.00
CA CYS A 35 -2.63 -3.26 3.36
C CYS A 35 -3.59 -4.05 2.47
N ALA A 36 -4.78 -3.52 2.18
CA ALA A 36 -5.74 -4.19 1.30
C ALA A 36 -5.18 -4.41 -0.13
N LEU A 37 -4.49 -3.41 -0.69
CA LEU A 37 -3.83 -3.51 -1.98
C LEU A 37 -2.67 -4.52 -1.96
N ALA A 38 -1.85 -4.53 -0.90
CA ALA A 38 -0.80 -5.53 -0.72
C ALA A 38 -1.36 -6.96 -0.74
N ILE A 39 -2.47 -7.21 -0.03
CA ILE A 39 -3.16 -8.51 -0.03
C ILE A 39 -3.67 -8.86 -1.44
N GLN A 40 -4.20 -7.90 -2.19
CA GLN A 40 -4.65 -8.14 -3.56
C GLN A 40 -3.47 -8.51 -4.47
N ILE A 41 -2.35 -7.80 -4.40
CA ILE A 41 -1.15 -8.10 -5.19
C ILE A 41 -0.65 -9.51 -4.86
N TYR A 42 -0.66 -9.90 -3.58
CA TYR A 42 -0.34 -11.26 -3.15
C TYR A 42 -1.26 -12.32 -3.75
N ARG A 43 -2.57 -12.06 -3.75
CA ARG A 43 -3.57 -12.96 -4.34
C ARG A 43 -3.42 -13.12 -5.85
N LEU A 44 -2.74 -12.20 -6.53
CA LEU A 44 -2.38 -12.32 -7.95
C LEU A 44 -1.15 -13.23 -8.19
N GLY A 45 -0.58 -13.83 -7.14
CA GLY A 45 0.54 -14.76 -7.22
C GLY A 45 1.92 -14.14 -6.95
N ILE A 46 1.98 -12.84 -6.61
CA ILE A 46 3.24 -12.17 -6.24
C ILE A 46 3.51 -12.39 -4.75
N SER A 47 4.51 -13.20 -4.41
CA SER A 47 4.78 -13.57 -3.00
C SER A 47 5.95 -12.82 -2.35
N SER A 48 6.78 -12.11 -3.12
CA SER A 48 7.92 -11.36 -2.59
C SER A 48 7.47 -10.02 -2.02
N VAL A 49 7.85 -9.72 -0.78
CA VAL A 49 7.60 -8.41 -0.14
C VAL A 49 8.20 -7.27 -0.96
N ASP A 50 9.36 -7.44 -1.56
CA ASP A 50 10.00 -6.42 -2.39
C ASP A 50 9.21 -6.15 -3.67
N ASP A 51 8.72 -7.20 -4.34
CA ASP A 51 7.92 -7.05 -5.55
C ASP A 51 6.55 -6.46 -5.25
N ILE A 52 5.91 -6.91 -4.15
CA ILE A 52 4.66 -6.31 -3.67
C ILE A 52 4.88 -4.82 -3.38
N SER A 53 5.97 -4.44 -2.71
CA SER A 53 6.32 -3.05 -2.40
C SER A 53 6.44 -2.20 -3.66
N ARG A 54 7.19 -2.67 -4.66
CA ARG A 54 7.38 -1.96 -5.93
C ARG A 54 6.06 -1.76 -6.67
N ILE A 55 5.24 -2.80 -6.75
CA ILE A 55 3.93 -2.74 -7.42
C ILE A 55 2.98 -1.81 -6.65
N LEU A 56 2.99 -1.90 -5.32
CA LEU A 56 2.17 -1.07 -4.44
C LEU A 56 2.51 0.41 -4.62
N ILE A 57 3.79 0.78 -4.59
CA ILE A 57 4.25 2.14 -4.86
C ILE A 57 3.79 2.60 -6.25
N ALA A 58 4.03 1.80 -7.29
CA ALA A 58 3.68 2.17 -8.66
C ALA A 58 2.16 2.32 -8.89
N ARG A 59 1.32 1.52 -8.21
CA ARG A 59 -0.13 1.49 -8.45
C ARG A 59 -0.92 2.41 -7.51
N PHE A 60 -0.35 2.77 -6.37
CA PHE A 60 -1.05 3.52 -5.33
C PHE A 60 -0.21 4.71 -4.84
N PRO A 61 -0.06 5.77 -5.64
CA PRO A 61 0.57 7.01 -5.20
C PRO A 61 -0.38 7.83 -4.28
N PRO A 62 0.15 8.80 -3.51
CA PRO A 62 -0.59 9.51 -2.45
C PRO A 62 -1.87 10.22 -2.91
N GLU A 63 -1.92 10.66 -4.15
CA GLU A 63 -3.10 11.31 -4.76
C GLU A 63 -4.29 10.35 -4.84
N ARG A 64 -4.03 9.04 -4.91
CA ARG A 64 -5.06 7.98 -4.86
C ARG A 64 -5.40 7.57 -3.43
N ALA A 65 -4.47 7.81 -2.49
CA ALA A 65 -4.65 7.50 -1.08
C ALA A 65 -5.53 8.55 -0.38
N SER A 66 -5.29 9.82 -0.66
CA SER A 66 -6.01 10.96 -0.08
C SER A 66 -7.37 11.17 -0.75
N ARG A 67 -8.45 10.90 0.00
CA ARG A 67 -9.82 11.20 -0.45
C ARG A 67 -10.20 12.70 -0.35
N LYS A 68 -9.26 13.59 -0.02
CA LYS A 68 -9.47 15.03 0.16
C LYS A 68 -8.27 15.82 -0.36
N LEU A 69 -8.23 16.11 -1.66
CA LEU A 69 -7.48 17.26 -2.20
C LEU A 69 -7.94 17.68 -3.61
N PHE A 70 -9.09 17.18 -4.09
CA PHE A 70 -9.71 17.62 -5.35
C PHE A 70 -11.19 17.98 -5.17
N SER A 71 -11.56 18.55 -4.03
CA SER A 71 -12.92 19.08 -3.82
C SER A 71 -12.96 20.59 -3.56
N ASP A 72 -11.85 21.31 -3.73
CA ASP A 72 -11.79 22.78 -3.53
C ASP A 72 -11.15 23.54 -4.71
N THR A 73 -11.17 23.03 -5.95
CA THR A 73 -10.83 23.88 -7.11
C THR A 73 -11.50 23.39 -8.40
N VAL A 74 -12.80 23.65 -8.57
CA VAL A 74 -13.35 24.00 -9.89
C VAL A 74 -14.47 25.03 -9.65
N HIS A 75 -14.37 26.12 -10.42
CA HIS A 75 -15.18 27.34 -10.49
C HIS A 75 -16.66 27.27 -10.13
#